data_AF-A0A5C9T165-F1
#
_entry.id   AF-A0A5C9T165-F1
#
_cell.length_a   1.000
_cell.length_b   1.000
_cell.length_c   1.000
_cell.angle_alpha   90.00
_cell.angle_beta   90.00
_cell.angle_gamma   90.00
#
_symmetry.space_group_name_H-M   'P 1'
#
loop_
_entity.id
_entity.type
_entity.pdbx_description
1 polymer ?
#
loop_
_entity_poly.entity_id
_entity_poly.type
_entity_poly.pdbx_seq_one_letter_code
_entity_poly.pdbx_strand_id
1 'polypeptide(L)'
;MDNKLGLNKMNKTLIALAVSAAAVATGVNAGEIYNQDGASLTMGGRAEARLSLKDGKAEDKSRVRLNFLGKAEINDSLYGIGFYEGEFTTNDSASYKDPKQNGSDLDNRYTYAGIGGTYGEVTYGKNDGALGVITDFTDIMAYHGNSAADKIAVADRTDNMLAYKGQFGDLGVKASFRFADRTENTAADKFEDNSKDGYSLSAVYAFGDTGFNIGAGYADQDTQDQYMLAASYAIADFYFAGLFTDGEKAKDVDYTGYELAAGYKLGQAAFTATYNNAETAKETSANNFAIDATYYFKPNFRSYISYNFNMIDAGDVLGKVSGKGVATKIDAEDELAIGLRYDF
;
A
#
# COMPACT_ATOMS: atom_id res chain seq x y z
N MET A 1 -41.86 -7.78 40.32
CA MET A 1 -41.21 -9.05 39.94
C MET A 1 -41.05 -9.02 38.42
N ASP A 2 -40.24 -8.12 37.86
CA ASP A 2 -38.78 -8.09 37.94
C ASP A 2 -38.21 -9.44 37.46
N ASN A 3 -37.37 -9.54 36.43
CA ASN A 3 -36.29 -8.63 36.12
C ASN A 3 -35.92 -8.63 34.62
N LYS A 4 -35.53 -7.45 34.15
CA LYS A 4 -34.67 -7.22 32.97
C LYS A 4 -33.31 -7.91 33.16
N LEU A 5 -32.53 -7.91 32.07
CA LEU A 5 -31.07 -8.15 31.92
C LEU A 5 -30.79 -9.47 31.19
N GLY A 6 -30.08 -9.50 30.06
CA GLY A 6 -29.37 -8.44 29.39
C GLY A 6 -28.69 -9.01 28.13
N LEU A 7 -28.48 -8.10 27.19
CA LEU A 7 -27.58 -8.19 26.06
C LEU A 7 -26.33 -9.05 26.32
N ASN A 8 -26.04 -10.00 25.42
CA ASN A 8 -24.71 -10.17 24.79
C ASN A 8 -24.74 -11.35 23.82
N LYS A 9 -25.35 -11.13 22.65
CA LYS A 9 -25.10 -11.93 21.44
C LYS A 9 -24.61 -11.01 20.31
N MET A 10 -23.66 -10.15 20.64
CA MET A 10 -22.70 -9.57 19.70
C MET A 10 -21.33 -9.87 20.29
N ASN A 11 -20.47 -10.59 19.55
CA ASN A 11 -18.99 -10.64 19.65
C ASN A 11 -18.39 -11.95 19.13
N LYS A 12 -18.78 -12.43 17.93
CA LYS A 12 -18.06 -13.53 17.26
C LYS A 12 -17.93 -13.37 15.73
N THR A 13 -17.99 -12.15 15.22
CA THR A 13 -17.91 -11.88 13.76
C THR A 13 -16.77 -10.90 13.45
N LEU A 14 -15.58 -11.17 14.00
CA LEU A 14 -14.40 -10.30 13.84
C LEU A 14 -13.16 -11.08 13.39
N ILE A 15 -13.32 -12.11 12.55
CA ILE A 15 -12.19 -12.97 12.10
C ILE A 15 -11.98 -12.96 10.56
N ALA A 16 -12.69 -12.12 9.80
CA ALA A 16 -12.56 -12.07 8.33
C ALA A 16 -12.11 -10.72 7.75
N LEU A 17 -11.47 -9.86 8.55
CA LEU A 17 -11.12 -8.48 8.14
C LEU A 17 -9.66 -8.24 7.78
N ALA A 18 -8.75 -9.22 7.84
CA ALA A 18 -7.34 -8.94 7.59
C ALA A 18 -7.02 -8.66 6.11
N VAL A 19 -7.71 -9.31 5.16
CA VAL A 19 -7.42 -9.16 3.72
C VAL A 19 -8.49 -8.33 2.97
N SER A 20 -9.66 -8.13 3.57
CA SER A 20 -10.69 -7.19 3.07
C SER A 20 -10.48 -5.74 3.56
N ALA A 21 -9.54 -5.50 4.49
CA ALA A 21 -9.21 -4.17 4.99
C ALA A 21 -8.36 -3.31 4.05
N ALA A 22 -7.85 -3.86 2.94
CA ALA A 22 -7.17 -3.08 1.90
C ALA A 22 -8.04 -1.96 1.28
N ALA A 23 -9.35 -1.96 1.54
CA ALA A 23 -10.28 -0.89 1.15
C ALA A 23 -10.79 -0.01 2.32
N VAL A 24 -10.28 -0.16 3.56
CA VAL A 24 -10.86 0.52 4.75
C VAL A 24 -9.89 1.49 5.44
N ALA A 25 -8.71 1.76 4.87
CA ALA A 25 -7.79 2.75 5.43
C ALA A 25 -8.26 4.22 5.31
N THR A 26 -9.34 4.51 4.57
CA THR A 26 -9.91 5.85 4.43
C THR A 26 -11.26 6.05 5.11
N GLY A 27 -11.87 5.02 5.72
CA GLY A 27 -13.27 5.08 6.15
C GLY A 27 -13.56 5.14 7.66
N VAL A 28 -12.62 4.77 8.53
CA VAL A 28 -12.96 4.61 9.97
C VAL A 28 -13.20 5.95 10.68
N ASN A 29 -12.70 7.05 10.13
CA ASN A 29 -12.79 8.37 10.77
C ASN A 29 -13.20 9.51 9.84
N ALA A 30 -13.39 9.24 8.54
CA ALA A 30 -13.61 10.30 7.58
C ALA A 30 -14.94 11.03 7.86
N GLY A 31 -14.86 12.36 7.90
CA GLY A 31 -15.99 13.22 8.18
C GLY A 31 -16.94 13.27 7.00
N GLU A 32 -18.19 12.85 7.21
CA GLU A 32 -19.27 13.09 6.25
C GLU A 32 -19.53 14.60 6.17
N ILE A 33 -19.29 15.19 4.99
CA ILE A 33 -19.53 16.61 4.73
C ILE A 33 -20.94 16.83 4.20
N TYR A 34 -21.42 15.88 3.40
CA TYR A 34 -22.72 15.94 2.74
C TYR A 34 -23.29 14.55 2.54
N ASN A 35 -24.60 14.40 2.79
CA ASN A 35 -25.35 13.18 2.50
C ASN A 35 -26.82 13.54 2.26
N GLN A 36 -27.26 13.43 1.01
CA GLN A 36 -28.64 13.69 0.62
C GLN A 36 -28.99 12.91 -0.64
N ASP A 37 -30.21 12.36 -0.69
CA ASP A 37 -30.82 11.77 -1.89
C ASP A 37 -29.94 10.71 -2.59
N GLY A 38 -29.26 9.86 -1.80
CA GLY A 38 -28.39 8.79 -2.31
C GLY A 38 -27.01 9.27 -2.78
N ALA A 39 -26.69 10.56 -2.64
CA ALA A 39 -25.37 11.12 -2.88
C ALA A 39 -24.67 11.45 -1.56
N SER A 40 -23.40 11.06 -1.44
CA SER A 40 -22.55 11.34 -0.28
C SER A 40 -21.21 11.92 -0.70
N LEU A 41 -20.69 12.84 0.12
CA LEU A 41 -19.32 13.36 0.03
C LEU A 41 -18.66 13.24 1.40
N THR A 42 -17.57 12.50 1.42
CA THR A 42 -16.76 12.26 2.62
C THR A 42 -15.37 12.85 2.41
N MET A 43 -14.84 13.51 3.43
CA MET A 43 -13.44 13.95 3.46
C MET A 43 -12.69 13.15 4.51
N GLY A 44 -11.52 12.64 4.12
CA GLY A 44 -10.60 11.97 5.02
C GLY A 44 -9.17 12.39 4.75
N GLY A 45 -8.25 11.60 5.30
CA GLY A 45 -6.83 11.82 5.14
C GLY A 45 -6.09 11.64 6.46
N ARG A 46 -4.93 12.27 6.58
CA ARG A 46 -4.12 12.22 7.80
C ARG A 46 -3.20 13.41 7.93
N ALA A 47 -2.83 13.74 9.16
CA ALA A 47 -1.58 14.41 9.48
C ALA A 47 -0.68 13.41 10.21
N GLU A 48 0.47 13.08 9.60
CA GLU A 48 1.38 12.05 10.08
C GLU A 48 2.77 12.64 10.27
N ALA A 49 3.11 12.94 11.51
CA ALA A 49 4.45 13.38 11.90
C ALA A 49 5.38 12.16 11.95
N ARG A 50 6.53 12.23 11.27
CA ARG A 50 7.48 11.12 11.17
C ARG A 50 8.91 11.62 11.29
N LEU A 51 9.60 11.18 12.34
CA LEU A 51 11.02 11.37 12.53
C LEU A 51 11.75 10.10 12.09
N SER A 52 12.65 10.21 11.11
CA SER A 52 13.60 9.18 10.73
C SER A 52 14.97 9.50 11.31
N LEU A 53 15.67 8.49 11.83
CA LEU A 53 17.00 8.57 12.42
C LEU A 53 17.89 7.47 11.82
N LYS A 54 18.95 7.87 11.11
CA LYS A 54 20.04 7.00 10.62
C LYS A 54 21.38 7.56 11.05
N ASP A 55 22.29 6.74 11.59
CA ASP A 55 23.56 7.21 12.20
C ASP A 55 23.37 8.40 13.19
N GLY A 56 22.26 8.40 13.94
CA GLY A 56 21.90 9.49 14.86
C GLY A 56 21.63 10.85 14.18
N LYS A 57 21.47 10.89 12.85
CA LYS A 57 21.07 12.09 12.10
C LYS A 57 19.58 12.03 11.82
N ALA A 58 18.89 13.12 12.15
CA ALA A 58 17.45 13.24 12.03
C ALA A 58 17.05 13.74 10.64
N GLU A 59 15.98 13.16 10.09
CA GLU A 59 15.28 13.63 8.91
C GLU A 59 13.78 13.72 9.19
N ASP A 60 13.16 14.83 8.78
CA ASP A 60 11.71 14.98 8.82
C ASP A 60 11.09 14.28 7.61
N LYS A 61 10.28 13.25 7.87
CA LYS A 61 9.50 12.52 6.85
C LYS A 61 8.01 12.79 6.98
N SER A 62 7.61 13.81 7.73
CA SER A 62 6.22 14.13 8.00
C SER A 62 5.44 14.38 6.71
N ARG A 63 4.17 13.99 6.71
CA ARG A 63 3.29 14.11 5.55
C ARG A 63 1.85 14.37 5.95
N VAL A 64 1.14 15.11 5.11
CA VAL A 64 -0.31 15.29 5.20
C VAL A 64 -0.95 14.63 3.99
N ARG A 65 -2.07 13.94 4.18
CA ARG A 65 -2.94 13.54 3.09
C ARG A 65 -4.31 14.15 3.27
N LEU A 66 -4.91 14.58 2.17
CA LEU A 66 -6.31 14.97 2.10
C LEU A 66 -6.97 14.18 0.99
N ASN A 67 -8.11 13.57 1.27
CA ASN A 67 -8.88 12.86 0.28
C ASN A 67 -10.36 13.21 0.32
N PHE A 68 -11.00 13.07 -0.82
CA PHE A 68 -12.43 13.32 -1.02
C PHE A 68 -13.03 12.15 -1.78
N LEU A 69 -14.06 11.54 -1.20
CA LEU A 69 -14.80 10.44 -1.78
C LEU A 69 -16.23 10.88 -2.03
N GLY A 70 -16.60 10.97 -3.30
CA GLY A 70 -17.99 11.13 -3.74
C GLY A 70 -18.58 9.80 -4.16
N LYS A 71 -19.77 9.47 -3.65
CA LYS A 71 -20.54 8.30 -4.09
C LYS A 71 -21.98 8.70 -4.38
N ALA A 72 -22.51 8.27 -5.51
CA ALA A 72 -23.90 8.51 -5.91
C ALA A 72 -24.58 7.18 -6.24
N GLU A 73 -25.60 6.82 -5.46
CA GLU A 73 -26.45 5.67 -5.73
C GLU A 73 -27.32 5.95 -6.95
N ILE A 74 -27.34 5.02 -7.90
CA ILE A 74 -28.17 5.09 -9.11
C ILE A 74 -29.42 4.22 -8.91
N ASN A 75 -29.23 3.02 -8.37
CA ASN A 75 -30.27 2.11 -7.88
C ASN A 75 -29.65 1.11 -6.89
N ASP A 76 -30.46 0.18 -6.36
CA ASP A 76 -30.06 -0.82 -5.36
C ASP A 76 -28.82 -1.66 -5.72
N SER A 77 -28.46 -1.74 -7.00
CA SER A 77 -27.38 -2.58 -7.52
C SER A 77 -26.30 -1.83 -8.29
N LEU A 78 -26.37 -0.49 -8.34
CA LEU A 78 -25.50 0.33 -9.19
C LEU A 78 -25.22 1.70 -8.56
N TYR A 79 -23.96 2.11 -8.56
CA TYR A 79 -23.51 3.41 -8.04
C TYR A 79 -22.37 4.00 -8.89
N GLY A 80 -22.27 5.33 -8.89
CA GLY A 80 -21.10 6.06 -9.37
C GLY A 80 -20.15 6.43 -8.23
N ILE A 81 -18.86 6.50 -8.53
CA ILE A 81 -17.81 6.88 -7.57
C ILE A 81 -16.83 7.88 -8.20
N GLY A 82 -16.38 8.85 -7.40
CA GLY A 82 -15.28 9.75 -7.72
C GLY A 82 -14.36 9.89 -6.53
N PHE A 83 -13.06 9.85 -6.74
CA PHE A 83 -12.08 9.91 -5.65
C PHE A 83 -10.85 10.75 -6.03
N TYR A 84 -10.43 11.56 -5.08
CA TYR A 84 -9.18 12.31 -5.13
C TYR A 84 -8.42 12.12 -3.82
N GLU A 85 -7.10 11.94 -3.90
CA GLU A 85 -6.19 12.04 -2.75
C GLU A 85 -4.92 12.79 -3.15
N GLY A 86 -4.59 13.82 -2.37
CA GLY A 86 -3.31 14.55 -2.44
C GLY A 86 -2.45 14.29 -1.21
N GLU A 87 -1.14 14.10 -1.40
CA GLU A 87 -0.15 14.08 -0.33
C GLU A 87 0.70 15.35 -0.39
N PHE A 88 0.92 15.97 0.78
CA PHE A 88 1.65 17.21 0.97
C PHE A 88 2.83 16.96 1.91
N THR A 89 4.00 17.46 1.55
CA THR A 89 5.21 17.39 2.36
C THR A 89 5.95 18.73 2.40
N THR A 90 6.89 18.87 3.32
CA THR A 90 7.77 20.03 3.45
C THR A 90 9.21 19.56 3.44
N ASN A 91 10.11 20.34 2.83
CA ASN A 91 11.54 20.07 2.81
C ASN A 91 12.31 21.37 3.03
N ASP A 92 12.18 21.92 4.24
CA ASP A 92 12.92 23.11 4.64
C ASP A 92 14.38 22.74 4.93
N SER A 93 15.28 23.08 4.02
CA SER A 93 16.73 22.99 4.26
C SER A 93 17.22 24.23 5.02
N ALA A 94 18.26 24.10 5.86
CA ALA A 94 18.78 25.17 6.74
C ALA A 94 19.35 26.42 6.04
N SER A 95 19.04 26.64 4.75
CA SER A 95 19.17 27.91 4.04
C SER A 95 18.15 28.93 4.56
N TYR A 96 18.17 29.23 5.87
CA TYR A 96 17.37 30.29 6.53
C TYR A 96 17.65 31.71 5.97
N LYS A 97 18.48 31.83 4.94
CA LYS A 97 18.83 33.09 4.27
C LYS A 97 18.07 33.33 2.97
N ASP A 98 17.33 32.36 2.45
CA ASP A 98 16.49 32.57 1.26
C ASP A 98 15.13 31.87 1.42
N PRO A 99 14.04 32.61 1.72
CA PRO A 99 12.67 32.08 1.79
C PRO A 99 12.20 31.39 0.51
N LYS A 100 12.94 31.52 -0.61
CA LYS A 100 12.64 30.87 -1.88
C LYS A 100 13.20 29.44 -2.00
N GLN A 101 13.96 28.95 -1.01
CA GLN A 101 14.47 27.57 -0.97
C GLN A 101 13.62 26.63 -0.12
N ASN A 102 12.51 27.09 0.44
CA ASN A 102 11.54 26.22 1.11
C ASN A 102 10.78 25.42 0.05
N GLY A 103 11.00 24.10 0.03
CA GLY A 103 10.31 23.18 -0.87
C GLY A 103 9.05 22.63 -0.21
N SER A 104 7.93 22.63 -0.94
CA SER A 104 6.75 21.85 -0.59
C SER A 104 6.31 21.06 -1.81
N ASP A 105 6.10 19.77 -1.64
CA ASP A 105 5.67 18.89 -2.74
C ASP A 105 4.20 18.50 -2.57
N LEU A 106 3.49 18.47 -3.70
CA LEU A 106 2.15 17.89 -3.84
C LEU A 106 2.23 16.68 -4.77
N ASP A 107 1.87 15.51 -4.27
CA ASP A 107 1.61 14.32 -5.09
C ASP A 107 0.11 14.07 -5.19
N ASN A 108 -0.43 14.14 -6.40
CA ASN A 108 -1.79 13.67 -6.70
C ASN A 108 -1.75 12.14 -6.78
N ARG A 109 -1.96 11.50 -5.63
CA ARG A 109 -1.85 10.05 -5.45
C ARG A 109 -2.94 9.29 -6.20
N TYR A 110 -4.17 9.79 -6.13
CA TYR A 110 -5.34 9.22 -6.80
C TYR A 110 -6.18 10.31 -7.45
N THR A 111 -6.62 10.02 -8.68
CA THR A 111 -7.48 10.89 -9.50
C THR A 111 -8.30 9.99 -10.42
N TYR A 112 -9.42 9.46 -9.92
CA TYR A 112 -10.23 8.53 -10.70
C TYR A 112 -11.74 8.75 -10.52
N ALA A 113 -12.47 8.23 -11.50
CA ALA A 113 -13.92 8.06 -11.43
C ALA A 113 -14.28 6.65 -11.91
N GLY A 114 -15.44 6.16 -11.51
CA GLY A 114 -15.87 4.82 -11.86
C GLY A 114 -17.34 4.55 -11.63
N ILE A 115 -17.71 3.31 -11.94
CA ILE A 115 -19.04 2.74 -11.74
C ILE A 115 -18.89 1.39 -11.07
N GLY A 116 -19.74 1.11 -10.09
CA GLY A 116 -19.73 -0.15 -9.37
C GLY A 116 -21.12 -0.64 -9.04
N GLY A 117 -21.20 -1.89 -8.61
CA GLY A 117 -22.47 -2.57 -8.36
C GLY A 117 -22.28 -4.05 -8.03
N THR A 118 -23.31 -4.86 -8.30
CA THR A 118 -23.34 -6.30 -8.00
C THR A 118 -22.12 -7.08 -8.51
N TYR A 119 -21.56 -6.69 -9.65
CA TYR A 119 -20.47 -7.41 -10.32
C TYR A 119 -19.08 -6.84 -10.03
N GLY A 120 -18.97 -5.93 -9.08
CA GLY A 120 -17.72 -5.22 -8.76
C GLY A 120 -17.73 -3.77 -9.23
N GLU A 121 -16.54 -3.18 -9.28
CA GLU A 121 -16.30 -1.77 -9.59
C GLU A 121 -15.21 -1.63 -10.64
N VAL A 122 -15.47 -0.78 -11.66
CA VAL A 122 -14.49 -0.41 -12.68
C VAL A 122 -14.23 1.09 -12.60
N THR A 123 -12.96 1.48 -12.64
CA THR A 123 -12.51 2.88 -12.60
C THR A 123 -11.55 3.19 -13.74
N TYR A 124 -11.53 4.45 -14.18
CA TYR A 124 -10.47 4.99 -15.03
C TYR A 124 -9.83 6.22 -14.37
N GLY A 125 -8.51 6.36 -14.54
CA GLY A 125 -7.69 7.39 -13.91
C GLY A 125 -6.61 6.78 -13.03
N LYS A 126 -5.87 7.60 -12.27
CA LYS A 126 -4.80 7.09 -11.40
C LYS A 126 -5.41 6.35 -10.21
N ASN A 127 -5.28 5.03 -10.20
CA ASN A 127 -5.81 4.13 -9.16
C ASN A 127 -4.91 2.90 -9.00
N ASP A 128 -5.16 2.09 -7.96
CA ASP A 128 -4.38 0.90 -7.69
C ASP A 128 -4.63 -0.21 -8.73
N GLY A 129 -3.56 -0.90 -9.11
CA GLY A 129 -3.56 -2.16 -9.85
C GLY A 129 -3.92 -3.35 -8.98
N ALA A 130 -3.54 -4.55 -9.42
CA ALA A 130 -4.01 -5.78 -8.81
C ALA A 130 -3.10 -6.33 -7.68
N LEU A 131 -1.82 -5.97 -7.61
CA LEU A 131 -0.88 -6.66 -6.71
C LEU A 131 -0.77 -6.05 -5.31
N GLY A 132 -1.29 -4.84 -5.07
CA GLY A 132 -1.33 -4.25 -3.72
C GLY A 132 -1.95 -5.17 -2.67
N VAL A 133 -3.10 -5.80 -2.99
CA VAL A 133 -3.80 -6.74 -2.08
C VAL A 133 -3.03 -8.03 -1.81
N ILE A 134 -2.00 -8.33 -2.61
CA ILE A 134 -1.11 -9.47 -2.37
C ILE A 134 0.06 -9.03 -1.48
N THR A 135 0.61 -7.83 -1.69
CA THR A 135 1.65 -7.27 -0.81
C THR A 135 1.13 -6.93 0.59
N ASP A 136 -0.16 -6.61 0.72
CA ASP A 136 -0.83 -6.36 2.00
C ASP A 136 -0.79 -7.57 2.96
N PHE A 137 -0.47 -8.78 2.48
CA PHE A 137 -0.28 -9.94 3.35
C PHE A 137 0.87 -9.71 4.34
N THR A 138 1.96 -9.07 3.92
CA THR A 138 3.16 -8.85 4.76
C THR A 138 3.41 -7.37 5.09
N ASP A 139 2.80 -6.43 4.36
CA ASP A 139 2.84 -4.99 4.63
C ASP A 139 1.93 -4.58 5.81
N ILE A 140 2.33 -4.96 7.03
CA ILE A 140 1.52 -4.79 8.24
C ILE A 140 2.06 -3.75 9.23
N MET A 141 3.26 -3.20 8.99
CA MET A 141 3.93 -2.30 9.93
C MET A 141 3.46 -0.85 9.77
N ALA A 142 3.73 -0.01 10.76
CA ALA A 142 3.36 1.40 10.71
C ALA A 142 4.27 2.26 9.80
N TYR A 143 5.53 1.84 9.59
CA TYR A 143 6.54 2.61 8.86
C TYR A 143 7.46 1.78 7.96
N HIS A 144 8.13 0.75 8.52
CA HIS A 144 9.04 -0.14 7.79
C HIS A 144 8.28 -1.31 7.12
N GLY A 145 8.99 -2.35 6.68
CA GLY A 145 8.40 -3.49 5.94
C GLY A 145 8.24 -3.19 4.45
N ASN A 146 7.62 -4.12 3.72
CA ASN A 146 7.33 -4.02 2.28
C ASN A 146 8.55 -3.64 1.42
N SER A 147 9.74 -4.09 1.82
CA SER A 147 11.02 -3.75 1.17
C SER A 147 11.51 -4.81 0.19
N ALA A 148 10.81 -5.95 0.10
CA ALA A 148 11.13 -7.06 -0.78
C ALA A 148 9.92 -7.56 -1.60
N ALA A 149 8.95 -6.66 -1.85
CA ALA A 149 7.75 -6.93 -2.63
C ALA A 149 7.47 -5.80 -3.65
N ASP A 150 8.48 -5.52 -4.48
CA ASP A 150 8.40 -4.50 -5.52
C ASP A 150 7.21 -4.74 -6.46
N LYS A 151 6.61 -3.64 -6.95
CA LYS A 151 5.47 -3.68 -7.86
C LYS A 151 5.74 -2.80 -9.07
N ILE A 152 5.69 -3.42 -10.25
CA ILE A 152 5.70 -2.67 -11.52
C ILE A 152 4.47 -1.74 -11.61
N ALA A 153 4.57 -0.68 -12.41
CA ALA A 153 3.63 0.45 -12.34
C ALA A 153 2.15 0.05 -12.54
N VAL A 154 1.83 -0.83 -13.50
CA VAL A 154 0.45 -1.32 -13.74
C VAL A 154 -0.10 -2.18 -12.60
N ALA A 155 0.79 -2.76 -11.78
CA ALA A 155 0.46 -3.60 -10.65
C ALA A 155 0.37 -2.84 -9.32
N ASP A 156 1.11 -1.72 -9.21
CA ASP A 156 1.08 -0.80 -8.08
C ASP A 156 -0.06 0.23 -8.23
N ARG A 157 0.26 1.45 -8.68
CA ARG A 157 -0.70 2.54 -8.87
C ARG A 157 -0.21 3.45 -9.96
N THR A 158 -0.99 3.59 -11.02
CA THR A 158 -0.63 4.42 -12.16
C THR A 158 -1.87 4.94 -12.87
N ASP A 159 -1.70 5.97 -13.69
CA ASP A 159 -2.76 6.60 -14.50
C ASP A 159 -2.99 5.86 -15.83
N ASN A 160 -3.78 6.46 -16.73
CA ASN A 160 -4.09 5.89 -18.06
C ASN A 160 -4.47 4.39 -18.01
N MET A 161 -5.19 4.01 -16.95
CA MET A 161 -5.44 2.62 -16.58
C MET A 161 -6.91 2.41 -16.25
N LEU A 162 -7.45 1.31 -16.75
CA LEU A 162 -8.70 0.72 -16.27
C LEU A 162 -8.36 -0.21 -15.11
N ALA A 163 -9.03 -0.04 -13.97
CA ALA A 163 -8.89 -0.93 -12.82
C ALA A 163 -10.25 -1.52 -12.45
N TYR A 164 -10.26 -2.82 -12.16
CA TYR A 164 -11.42 -3.60 -11.73
C TYR A 164 -11.15 -4.23 -10.37
N LYS A 165 -12.17 -4.26 -9.52
CA LYS A 165 -12.21 -5.09 -8.30
C LYS A 165 -13.59 -5.72 -8.13
N GLY A 166 -13.62 -6.96 -7.67
CA GLY A 166 -14.85 -7.71 -7.38
C GLY A 166 -14.67 -8.68 -6.22
N GLN A 167 -15.77 -8.94 -5.50
CA GLN A 167 -15.81 -9.92 -4.41
C GLN A 167 -16.97 -10.88 -4.66
N PHE A 168 -16.68 -12.18 -4.70
CA PHE A 168 -17.62 -13.24 -5.02
C PHE A 168 -17.58 -14.32 -3.95
N GLY A 169 -18.40 -14.14 -2.90
CA GLY A 169 -18.30 -14.97 -1.69
C GLY A 169 -16.91 -14.80 -1.07
N ASP A 170 -16.18 -15.91 -0.95
CA ASP A 170 -14.83 -15.96 -0.37
C ASP A 170 -13.70 -15.58 -1.35
N LEU A 171 -14.02 -15.36 -2.62
CA LEU A 171 -13.05 -15.02 -3.67
C LEU A 171 -13.04 -13.52 -3.96
N GLY A 172 -11.95 -12.83 -3.65
CA GLY A 172 -11.66 -11.49 -4.11
C GLY A 172 -10.83 -11.52 -5.39
N VAL A 173 -11.16 -10.67 -6.36
CA VAL A 173 -10.40 -10.52 -7.61
C VAL A 173 -10.14 -9.05 -7.92
N LYS A 174 -8.94 -8.76 -8.42
CA LYS A 174 -8.61 -7.45 -9.01
C LYS A 174 -7.95 -7.65 -10.36
N ALA A 175 -8.22 -6.76 -11.30
CA ALA A 175 -7.55 -6.73 -12.59
C ALA A 175 -7.30 -5.29 -13.02
N SER A 176 -6.27 -5.04 -13.81
CA SER A 176 -6.06 -3.75 -14.45
C SER A 176 -5.48 -3.89 -15.85
N PHE A 177 -5.73 -2.87 -16.68
CA PHE A 177 -5.14 -2.71 -17.99
C PHE A 177 -4.73 -1.26 -18.18
N ARG A 178 -3.44 -0.99 -18.40
CA ARG A 178 -2.88 0.32 -18.70
C ARG A 178 -2.69 0.45 -20.21
N PHE A 179 -3.10 1.58 -20.76
CA PHE A 179 -2.80 1.95 -22.14
C PHE A 179 -1.41 2.58 -22.24
N ALA A 180 -0.72 2.38 -23.37
CA ALA A 180 0.47 3.14 -23.69
C ALA A 180 0.12 4.64 -23.85
N ASP A 181 1.00 5.52 -23.40
CA ASP A 181 0.75 6.95 -23.44
C ASP A 181 1.10 7.52 -24.81
N ARG A 182 0.15 8.25 -25.40
CA ARG A 182 0.32 8.89 -26.72
C ARG A 182 1.47 9.90 -26.69
N THR A 183 2.33 9.85 -27.69
CA THR A 183 3.42 10.80 -27.95
C THR A 183 3.25 11.44 -29.33
N GLU A 184 3.88 12.60 -29.54
CA GLU A 184 3.84 13.33 -30.80
C GLU A 184 5.19 13.23 -31.53
N ASN A 185 5.18 12.66 -32.73
CA ASN A 185 6.35 12.66 -33.61
C ASN A 185 6.20 13.78 -34.65
N THR A 186 6.68 14.96 -34.29
CA THR A 186 6.57 16.18 -35.12
C THR A 186 7.34 16.07 -36.44
N ALA A 187 8.38 15.24 -36.50
CA ALA A 187 9.16 15.03 -37.72
C ALA A 187 8.43 14.14 -38.75
N ALA A 188 7.66 13.16 -38.26
CA ALA A 188 6.89 12.22 -39.10
C ALA A 188 5.40 12.60 -39.24
N ASP A 189 4.97 13.73 -38.67
CA ASP A 189 3.59 14.24 -38.67
C ASP A 189 2.55 13.16 -38.29
N LYS A 190 2.82 12.44 -37.20
CA LYS A 190 1.95 11.37 -36.69
C LYS A 190 2.02 11.24 -35.17
N PHE A 191 1.00 10.61 -34.61
CA PHE A 191 1.02 10.13 -33.23
C PHE A 191 1.74 8.79 -33.13
N GLU A 192 2.48 8.61 -32.04
CA GLU A 192 3.07 7.35 -31.59
C GLU A 192 2.64 7.11 -30.13
N ASP A 193 3.20 6.10 -29.49
CA ASP A 193 3.05 5.87 -28.05
C ASP A 193 4.40 5.50 -27.43
N ASN A 194 4.45 5.47 -26.09
CA ASN A 194 5.66 5.11 -25.35
C ASN A 194 5.81 3.60 -25.09
N SER A 195 4.90 2.77 -25.64
CA SER A 195 4.84 1.32 -25.47
C SER A 195 4.90 0.86 -24.01
N LYS A 196 4.27 1.64 -23.11
CA LYS A 196 4.13 1.32 -21.68
C LYS A 196 2.74 0.79 -21.32
N ASP A 197 2.08 0.14 -22.27
CA ASP A 197 0.90 -0.67 -21.99
C ASP A 197 1.26 -1.90 -21.14
N GLY A 198 0.27 -2.40 -20.41
CA GLY A 198 0.47 -3.53 -19.51
C GLY A 198 -0.81 -3.93 -18.81
N TYR A 199 -0.75 -5.02 -18.05
CA TYR A 199 -1.89 -5.52 -17.29
C TYR A 199 -1.46 -6.12 -15.95
N SER A 200 -2.40 -6.23 -15.02
CA SER A 200 -2.22 -7.01 -13.80
C SER A 200 -3.49 -7.75 -13.42
N LEU A 201 -3.34 -8.88 -12.73
CA LEU A 201 -4.43 -9.71 -12.23
C LEU A 201 -4.05 -10.28 -10.87
N SER A 202 -5.01 -10.34 -9.95
CA SER A 202 -4.83 -11.04 -8.69
C SER A 202 -6.13 -11.69 -8.21
N ALA A 203 -5.96 -12.73 -7.40
CA ALA A 203 -7.02 -13.41 -6.70
C ALA A 203 -6.60 -13.68 -5.25
N VAL A 204 -7.54 -13.47 -4.33
CA VAL A 204 -7.41 -13.82 -2.92
C VAL A 204 -8.57 -14.73 -2.55
N TYR A 205 -8.29 -15.86 -1.93
CA TYR A 205 -9.30 -16.77 -1.42
C TYR A 205 -9.22 -16.87 0.11
N ALA A 206 -10.31 -16.53 0.77
CA ALA A 206 -10.49 -16.69 2.21
C ALA A 206 -11.11 -18.05 2.52
N PHE A 207 -10.50 -18.86 3.39
CA PHE A 207 -11.05 -20.16 3.74
C PHE A 207 -12.11 -20.02 4.84
N GLY A 208 -13.24 -19.39 4.50
CA GLY A 208 -14.34 -19.09 5.41
C GLY A 208 -13.86 -18.52 6.76
N ASP A 209 -14.34 -19.10 7.86
CA ASP A 209 -14.03 -18.64 9.22
C ASP A 209 -12.72 -19.21 9.80
N THR A 210 -11.91 -19.91 9.00
CA THR A 210 -10.68 -20.55 9.52
C THR A 210 -9.58 -19.56 9.89
N GLY A 211 -9.64 -18.33 9.36
CA GLY A 211 -8.60 -17.32 9.48
C GLY A 211 -7.45 -17.49 8.47
N PHE A 212 -7.49 -18.52 7.62
CA PHE A 212 -6.50 -18.76 6.58
C PHE A 212 -6.88 -18.07 5.26
N ASN A 213 -5.92 -17.41 4.61
CA ASN A 213 -6.08 -16.80 3.29
C ASN A 213 -4.91 -17.18 2.40
N ILE A 214 -5.16 -17.32 1.09
CA ILE A 214 -4.12 -17.41 0.07
C ILE A 214 -4.36 -16.35 -0.99
N GLY A 215 -3.27 -15.84 -1.55
CA GLY A 215 -3.29 -14.85 -2.61
C GLY A 215 -2.31 -15.22 -3.71
N ALA A 216 -2.66 -14.93 -4.95
CA ALA A 216 -1.76 -15.00 -6.08
C ALA A 216 -2.04 -13.85 -7.04
N GLY A 217 -1.02 -13.40 -7.76
CA GLY A 217 -1.21 -12.43 -8.83
C GLY A 217 -0.05 -12.40 -9.80
N TYR A 218 -0.28 -11.77 -10.95
CA TYR A 218 0.68 -11.58 -12.03
C TYR A 218 0.52 -10.18 -12.63
N ALA A 219 1.60 -9.62 -13.14
CA ALA A 219 1.58 -8.40 -13.92
C ALA A 219 2.68 -8.39 -14.98
N ASP A 220 2.43 -7.65 -16.06
CA ASP A 220 3.32 -7.49 -17.20
C ASP A 220 3.20 -6.06 -17.76
N GLN A 221 4.33 -5.41 -18.02
CA GLN A 221 4.40 -4.08 -18.61
C GLN A 221 5.75 -3.84 -19.28
N ASP A 222 5.74 -3.63 -20.61
CA ASP A 222 6.94 -3.41 -21.44
C ASP A 222 7.98 -4.54 -21.29
N THR A 223 9.08 -4.30 -20.56
CA THR A 223 10.18 -5.25 -20.35
C THR A 223 10.22 -5.77 -18.92
N GLN A 224 9.12 -5.60 -18.19
CA GLN A 224 8.98 -5.99 -16.80
C GLN A 224 7.80 -6.93 -16.64
N ASP A 225 7.98 -7.97 -15.85
CA ASP A 225 6.92 -8.89 -15.46
C ASP A 225 7.18 -9.39 -14.03
N GLN A 226 6.12 -9.81 -13.34
CA GLN A 226 6.25 -10.42 -12.03
C GLN A 226 5.02 -11.23 -11.65
N TYR A 227 5.23 -12.28 -10.86
CA TYR A 227 4.18 -12.96 -10.11
C TYR A 227 4.43 -12.87 -8.61
N MET A 228 3.34 -12.96 -7.85
CA MET A 228 3.37 -12.99 -6.39
C MET A 228 2.51 -14.12 -5.86
N LEU A 229 2.98 -14.78 -4.80
CA LEU A 229 2.27 -15.82 -4.06
C LEU A 229 2.31 -15.49 -2.57
N ALA A 230 1.15 -15.49 -1.91
CA ALA A 230 1.04 -15.15 -0.51
C ALA A 230 0.12 -16.11 0.25
N ALA A 231 0.39 -16.29 1.53
CA ALA A 231 -0.48 -16.98 2.46
C ALA A 231 -0.44 -16.31 3.82
N SER A 232 -1.59 -16.27 4.50
CA SER A 232 -1.69 -15.72 5.85
C SER A 232 -2.60 -16.53 6.75
N TYR A 233 -2.38 -16.39 8.05
CA TYR A 233 -3.17 -17.01 9.08
C TYR A 233 -3.41 -16.02 10.23
N ALA A 234 -4.67 -15.71 10.48
CA ALA A 234 -5.11 -14.89 11.60
C ALA A 234 -5.85 -15.77 12.61
N ILE A 235 -5.39 -15.78 13.87
CA ILE A 235 -6.05 -16.50 14.96
C ILE A 235 -5.98 -15.70 16.25
N ALA A 236 -7.15 -15.49 16.87
CA ALA A 236 -7.28 -14.64 18.06
C ALA A 236 -6.61 -13.26 17.82
N ASP A 237 -5.63 -12.89 18.63
CA ASP A 237 -4.88 -11.64 18.51
C ASP A 237 -3.57 -11.77 17.71
N PHE A 238 -3.33 -12.92 17.08
CA PHE A 238 -2.13 -13.20 16.28
C PHE A 238 -2.39 -13.17 14.78
N TYR A 239 -1.37 -12.74 14.05
CA TYR A 239 -1.34 -12.75 12.59
C TYR A 239 0.03 -13.24 12.11
N PHE A 240 0.04 -14.09 11.09
CA PHE A 240 1.26 -14.54 10.42
C PHE A 240 1.03 -14.53 8.91
N ALA A 241 2.06 -14.16 8.15
CA ALA A 241 2.00 -14.22 6.70
C ALA A 241 3.37 -14.46 6.07
N GLY A 242 3.34 -15.00 4.86
CA GLY A 242 4.47 -15.08 3.96
C GLY A 242 4.09 -14.62 2.56
N LEU A 243 5.03 -13.98 1.88
CA LEU A 243 4.90 -13.50 0.52
C LEU A 243 6.17 -13.84 -0.26
N PHE A 244 5.98 -14.30 -1.49
CA PHE A 244 7.02 -14.54 -2.47
C PHE A 244 6.73 -13.71 -3.72
N THR A 245 7.75 -13.07 -4.27
CA THR A 245 7.69 -12.29 -5.51
C THR A 245 8.82 -12.74 -6.42
N ASP A 246 8.56 -12.89 -7.72
CA ASP A 246 9.58 -13.27 -8.69
C ASP A 246 9.20 -12.73 -10.08
N GLY A 247 10.20 -12.32 -10.86
CA GLY A 247 9.99 -11.72 -12.18
C GLY A 247 11.22 -10.99 -12.73
N GLU A 248 11.02 -10.13 -13.72
CA GLU A 248 12.04 -9.29 -14.32
C GLU A 248 11.77 -7.79 -14.09
N LYS A 249 12.78 -7.05 -13.62
CA LYS A 249 12.70 -5.59 -13.44
C LYS A 249 13.08 -4.79 -14.69
N ALA A 250 13.75 -5.46 -15.61
CA ALA A 250 14.11 -5.01 -16.94
C ALA A 250 14.57 -6.25 -17.71
N LYS A 251 14.75 -6.12 -19.02
CA LYS A 251 15.26 -7.19 -19.88
C LYS A 251 16.49 -7.88 -19.28
N ASP A 252 16.39 -9.18 -19.03
CA ASP A 252 17.45 -10.04 -18.48
C ASP A 252 17.92 -9.62 -17.06
N VAL A 253 17.06 -8.92 -16.29
CA VAL A 253 17.33 -8.49 -14.91
C VAL A 253 16.31 -9.10 -13.96
N ASP A 254 16.62 -10.31 -13.50
CA ASP A 254 15.83 -11.07 -12.52
C ASP A 254 15.64 -10.28 -11.20
N TYR A 255 14.45 -10.39 -10.61
CA TYR A 255 14.12 -9.94 -9.27
C TYR A 255 13.40 -11.06 -8.53
N THR A 256 13.87 -11.38 -7.32
CA THR A 256 13.24 -12.36 -6.45
C THR A 256 13.16 -11.78 -5.04
N GLY A 257 11.99 -11.88 -4.41
CA GLY A 257 11.72 -11.28 -3.10
C GLY A 257 10.95 -12.23 -2.18
N TYR A 258 11.32 -12.23 -0.90
CA TYR A 258 10.68 -12.99 0.16
C TYR A 258 10.35 -12.07 1.34
N GLU A 259 9.12 -12.14 1.82
CA GLU A 259 8.71 -11.47 3.05
C GLU A 259 8.04 -12.45 4.02
N LEU A 260 8.37 -12.31 5.30
CA LEU A 260 7.68 -12.95 6.41
C LEU A 260 7.20 -11.87 7.37
N ALA A 261 5.97 -11.99 7.84
CA ALA A 261 5.38 -11.03 8.77
C ALA A 261 4.70 -11.75 9.94
N ALA A 262 4.85 -11.19 11.13
CA ALA A 262 4.15 -11.62 12.34
C ALA A 262 3.59 -10.40 13.08
N GLY A 263 2.36 -10.51 13.56
CA GLY A 263 1.67 -9.46 14.31
C GLY A 263 1.00 -10.00 15.56
N TYR A 264 0.99 -9.19 16.62
CA TYR A 264 0.28 -9.48 17.85
C TYR A 264 -0.41 -8.23 18.40
N LYS A 265 -1.67 -8.36 18.79
CA LYS A 265 -2.45 -7.27 19.41
C LYS A 265 -2.61 -7.49 20.92
N LEU A 266 -2.32 -6.46 21.71
CA LEU A 266 -2.53 -6.44 23.15
C LEU A 266 -3.31 -5.19 23.55
N GLY A 267 -4.63 -5.31 23.64
CA GLY A 267 -5.52 -4.17 23.93
C GLY A 267 -5.45 -3.11 22.83
N GLN A 268 -4.96 -1.91 23.19
CA GLN A 268 -4.75 -0.79 22.26
C GLN A 268 -3.37 -0.80 21.59
N ALA A 269 -2.48 -1.74 21.95
CA ALA A 269 -1.17 -1.88 21.34
C ALA A 269 -1.19 -2.96 20.24
N ALA A 270 -0.46 -2.72 19.15
CA ALA A 270 -0.12 -3.70 18.14
C ALA A 270 1.40 -3.75 18.01
N PHE A 271 1.94 -4.96 17.92
CA PHE A 271 3.36 -5.23 17.73
C PHE A 271 3.53 -6.02 16.45
N THR A 272 4.45 -5.60 15.58
CA THR A 272 4.74 -6.34 14.36
C THR A 272 6.24 -6.58 14.20
N ALA A 273 6.57 -7.65 13.50
CA ALA A 273 7.92 -7.94 13.05
C ALA A 273 7.87 -8.44 11.61
N THR A 274 8.81 -8.00 10.78
CA THR A 274 8.95 -8.47 9.41
C THR A 274 10.40 -8.83 9.08
N TYR A 275 10.57 -9.84 8.24
CA TYR A 275 11.82 -10.13 7.54
C TYR A 275 11.57 -9.94 6.05
N ASN A 276 12.39 -9.16 5.38
CA ASN A 276 12.28 -8.86 3.96
C ASN A 276 13.64 -9.08 3.29
N ASN A 277 13.71 -9.96 2.30
CA ASN A 277 14.92 -10.23 1.56
C ASN A 277 14.62 -10.21 0.06
N ALA A 278 15.36 -9.40 -0.69
CA ALA A 278 15.24 -9.34 -2.13
C ALA A 278 16.59 -9.42 -2.82
N GLU A 279 16.64 -10.14 -3.93
CA GLU A 279 17.74 -10.18 -4.87
C GLU A 279 17.33 -9.47 -6.17
N THR A 280 18.25 -8.68 -6.73
CA THR A 280 18.12 -8.07 -8.06
C THR A 280 19.37 -8.45 -8.85
N ALA A 281 19.24 -8.95 -10.06
CA ALA A 281 20.36 -9.45 -10.87
C ALA A 281 21.23 -10.48 -10.12
N LYS A 282 20.58 -11.36 -9.33
CA LYS A 282 21.19 -12.47 -8.55
C LYS A 282 22.10 -12.04 -7.41
N GLU A 283 21.94 -10.80 -6.94
CA GLU A 283 22.67 -10.25 -5.80
C GLU A 283 21.68 -9.59 -4.85
N THR A 284 21.95 -9.66 -3.55
CA THR A 284 21.11 -9.04 -2.52
C THR A 284 20.93 -7.54 -2.80
N SER A 285 19.69 -7.08 -2.78
CA SER A 285 19.28 -5.68 -2.99
C SER A 285 18.50 -5.10 -1.80
N ALA A 286 17.93 -5.97 -0.96
CA ALA A 286 17.35 -5.62 0.33
C ALA A 286 17.51 -6.82 1.28
N ASN A 287 17.85 -6.56 2.54
CA ASN A 287 17.91 -7.59 3.58
C ASN A 287 17.61 -6.95 4.93
N ASN A 288 16.35 -6.99 5.35
CA ASN A 288 15.83 -6.19 6.46
C ASN A 288 15.12 -7.08 7.47
N PHE A 289 15.40 -6.85 8.75
CA PHE A 289 14.56 -7.32 9.84
C PHE A 289 14.04 -6.10 10.60
N ALA A 290 12.73 -5.91 10.64
CA ALA A 290 12.12 -4.75 11.28
C ALA A 290 11.17 -5.18 12.40
N ILE A 291 11.10 -4.36 13.45
CA ILE A 291 10.15 -4.49 14.55
C ILE A 291 9.47 -3.15 14.81
N ASP A 292 8.20 -3.19 15.22
CA ASP A 292 7.50 -1.99 15.67
C ASP A 292 6.55 -2.22 16.84
N ALA A 293 6.18 -1.10 17.46
CA ALA A 293 5.08 -1.03 18.41
C ALA A 293 4.22 0.20 18.07
N THR A 294 2.92 -0.02 17.91
CA THR A 294 1.92 1.03 17.63
C THR A 294 0.88 1.05 18.74
N TYR A 295 0.61 2.22 19.32
CA TYR A 295 -0.41 2.41 20.34
C TYR A 295 -1.55 3.30 19.82
N TYR A 296 -2.78 2.79 19.90
CA TYR A 296 -4.00 3.43 19.41
C TYR A 296 -4.76 4.09 20.56
N PHE A 297 -4.48 5.36 20.85
CA PHE A 297 -5.23 6.14 21.86
C PHE A 297 -6.72 6.25 21.50
N LYS A 298 -7.00 6.41 20.21
CA LYS A 298 -8.32 6.46 19.59
C LYS A 298 -8.25 5.79 18.21
N PRO A 299 -9.39 5.42 17.62
CA PRO A 299 -9.43 4.91 16.24
C PRO A 299 -8.74 5.83 15.22
N ASN A 300 -8.68 7.13 15.49
CA ASN A 300 -8.11 8.16 14.63
C ASN A 300 -6.81 8.77 15.14
N PHE A 301 -6.25 8.30 16.25
CA PHE A 301 -5.04 8.88 16.81
C PHE A 301 -4.14 7.81 17.41
N ARG A 302 -2.93 7.68 16.85
CA ARG A 302 -1.95 6.66 17.23
C ARG A 302 -0.52 7.21 17.25
N SER A 303 0.32 6.63 18.09
CA SER A 303 1.77 6.80 18.04
C SER A 303 2.44 5.47 17.71
N TYR A 304 3.61 5.52 17.08
CA TYR A 304 4.41 4.35 16.81
C TYR A 304 5.91 4.62 16.95
N ILE A 305 6.65 3.54 17.23
CA ILE A 305 8.11 3.49 17.16
C ILE A 305 8.48 2.21 16.42
N SER A 306 9.43 2.31 15.49
CA SER A 306 9.88 1.19 14.68
C SER A 306 11.38 1.24 14.47
N TYR A 307 12.03 0.09 14.44
CA TYR A 307 13.45 -0.05 14.16
C TYR A 307 13.66 -1.08 13.06
N ASN A 308 14.44 -0.71 12.05
CA ASN A 308 14.86 -1.60 10.97
C ASN A 308 16.35 -1.92 11.12
N PHE A 309 16.64 -3.20 11.35
CA PHE A 309 17.96 -3.77 11.27
C PHE A 309 18.26 -4.08 9.80
N ASN A 310 19.14 -3.29 9.20
CA ASN A 310 19.62 -3.52 7.85
C ASN A 310 20.77 -4.53 7.92
N MET A 311 20.57 -5.70 7.32
CA MET A 311 21.51 -6.81 7.35
C MET A 311 22.44 -6.82 6.12
N ILE A 312 22.49 -5.71 5.37
CA ILE A 312 23.53 -5.44 4.38
C ILE A 312 24.71 -4.78 5.10
N ASP A 313 25.93 -5.24 4.84
CA ASP A 313 27.15 -4.62 5.34
C ASP A 313 27.83 -3.75 4.28
N ALA A 314 28.53 -2.71 4.73
CA ALA A 314 29.35 -1.90 3.83
C ALA A 314 30.47 -2.75 3.21
N GLY A 315 30.51 -2.80 1.89
CA GLY A 315 31.43 -3.66 1.12
C GLY A 315 30.75 -4.88 0.49
N ASP A 316 29.51 -5.20 0.86
CA ASP A 316 28.74 -6.27 0.22
C ASP A 316 28.46 -5.95 -1.26
N VAL A 317 28.28 -7.00 -2.05
CA VAL A 317 27.82 -6.85 -3.43
C VAL A 317 26.32 -6.57 -3.41
N LEU A 318 25.90 -5.48 -4.05
CA LEU A 318 24.50 -5.10 -4.15
C LEU A 318 23.94 -5.27 -5.56
N GLY A 319 22.78 -5.91 -5.64
CA GLY A 319 21.98 -6.01 -6.84
C GLY A 319 21.32 -4.68 -7.20
N LYS A 320 21.43 -4.26 -8.46
CA LYS A 320 20.75 -3.09 -9.02
C LYS A 320 20.26 -3.41 -10.44
N VAL A 321 19.26 -2.68 -10.91
CA VAL A 321 18.79 -2.81 -12.31
C VAL A 321 19.90 -2.48 -13.31
N SER A 322 20.81 -1.56 -12.95
CA SER A 322 21.97 -1.21 -13.77
C SER A 322 23.16 -2.19 -13.66
N GLY A 323 23.02 -3.30 -12.93
CA GLY A 323 24.06 -4.29 -12.69
C GLY A 323 24.45 -4.41 -11.22
N LYS A 324 25.71 -4.70 -10.94
CA LYS A 324 26.21 -4.91 -9.57
C LYS A 324 26.88 -3.65 -9.02
N GLY A 325 26.55 -3.29 -7.79
CA GLY A 325 27.20 -2.25 -7.00
C GLY A 325 27.93 -2.81 -5.79
N VAL A 326 28.59 -1.92 -5.05
CA VAL A 326 29.15 -2.23 -3.73
C VAL A 326 28.39 -1.39 -2.70
N ALA A 327 27.92 -2.02 -1.64
CA ALA A 327 27.24 -1.35 -0.53
C ALA A 327 28.16 -0.30 0.08
N THR A 328 27.70 0.95 0.10
CA THR A 328 28.30 2.00 0.90
C THR A 328 27.84 1.87 2.35
N LYS A 329 28.45 2.64 3.26
CA LYS A 329 27.92 2.74 4.64
C LYS A 329 26.47 3.22 4.66
N ILE A 330 26.10 4.15 3.77
CA ILE A 330 24.75 4.69 3.68
C ILE A 330 23.74 3.60 3.31
N ASP A 331 24.12 2.69 2.40
CA ASP A 331 23.26 1.58 1.99
C ASP A 331 23.05 0.52 3.09
N ALA A 332 23.94 0.51 4.09
CA ALA A 332 24.01 -0.45 5.18
C ALA A 332 23.48 0.10 6.52
N GLU A 333 23.03 1.36 6.57
CA GLU A 333 22.56 1.95 7.83
C GLU A 333 21.23 1.36 8.30
N ASP A 334 21.14 1.14 9.61
CA ASP A 334 19.89 0.91 10.32
C ASP A 334 19.02 2.18 10.33
N GLU A 335 17.71 2.02 10.58
CA GLU A 335 16.78 3.15 10.70
C GLU A 335 15.88 3.03 11.92
N LEU A 336 15.85 4.07 12.75
CA LEU A 336 14.83 4.28 13.77
C LEU A 336 13.79 5.26 13.24
N ALA A 337 12.51 4.90 13.35
CA ALA A 337 11.39 5.77 13.04
C ALA A 337 10.51 5.98 14.28
N ILE A 338 10.13 7.23 14.53
CA ILE A 338 9.13 7.60 15.56
C ILE A 338 8.04 8.40 14.88
N GLY A 339 6.79 8.04 15.10
CA GLY A 339 5.68 8.73 14.46
C GLY A 339 4.45 8.94 15.33
N LEU A 340 3.69 9.95 14.92
CA LEU A 340 2.41 10.31 15.50
C LEU A 340 1.44 10.60 14.35
N ARG A 341 0.35 9.86 14.29
CA ARG A 341 -0.60 9.93 13.19
C ARG A 341 -2.00 10.25 13.71
N TYR A 342 -2.55 11.33 13.16
CA TYR A 342 -3.96 11.69 13.28
C TYR A 342 -4.65 11.42 11.94
N ASP A 343 -5.71 10.64 11.95
CA ASP A 343 -6.57 10.39 10.79
C ASP A 343 -7.78 11.35 10.83
N PHE A 344 -8.05 12.04 9.73
CA PHE A 344 -9.15 13.03 9.64
C PHE A 344 -10.52 12.39 9.55
#